data_AF-A0A8T7J8E8-F1
#
_entry.id   AF-A0A8T7J8E8-F1
#
_cell.length_a   1.000
_cell.length_b   1.000
_cell.length_c   1.000
_cell.angle_alpha   90.00
_cell.angle_beta   90.00
_cell.angle_gamma   90.00
#
_symmetry.space_group_name_H-M   'P 1'
#
loop_
_entity.id
_entity.type
_entity.pdbx_description
1 polymer ?
#
loop_
_entity_poly.entity_id
_entity_poly.type
_entity_poly.pdbx_seq_one_letter_code
_entity_poly.pdbx_strand_id
1 'polypeptide(L)' 'NFNNLVLIILLTKGGPDMPGTLIPAGQTDILASFMYRMAFDDSGQQFGLASAITLVIFVLVTAIAYSNFRALRQKV' A
#
# COMPACT_ATOMS: atom_id res chain seq x y z
N ASN A 1 -10.37 -5.40 -7.31
CA ASN A 1 -9.01 -4.98 -7.70
C ASN A 1 -8.28 -4.59 -6.43
N PHE A 2 -7.16 -5.23 -6.11
CA PHE A 2 -6.43 -5.05 -4.83
C PHE A 2 -5.62 -3.75 -4.78
N ASN A 3 -5.14 -3.26 -5.93
CA ASN A 3 -4.16 -2.17 -5.96
C ASN A 3 -4.46 -1.15 -7.07
N ASN A 4 -5.70 -0.63 -7.12
CA ASN A 4 -6.06 0.40 -8.10
C ASN A 4 -5.62 1.79 -7.63
N LEU A 5 -4.32 2.06 -7.73
CA LEU A 5 -3.71 3.29 -7.24
C LEU A 5 -4.30 4.55 -7.88
N VAL A 6 -4.52 4.52 -9.20
CA VAL A 6 -5.01 5.67 -9.98
C VAL A 6 -6.39 6.11 -9.48
N LEU A 7 -7.30 5.15 -9.23
CA LEU A 7 -8.64 5.47 -8.73
C LEU A 7 -8.58 6.20 -7.38
N ILE A 8 -7.78 5.72 -6.43
CA ILE A 8 -7.70 6.30 -5.09
C ILE A 8 -7.05 7.68 -5.13
N ILE A 9 -5.90 7.83 -5.81
CA ILE A 9 -5.20 9.13 -5.90
C ILE A 9 -6.09 10.20 -6.56
N LEU A 10 -6.84 9.84 -7.59
CA LEU A 10 -7.67 10.81 -8.32
C LEU A 10 -8.99 11.11 -7.62
N LEU A 11 -9.63 10.14 -6.99
CA LEU A 11 -10.97 10.30 -6.43
C LEU A 11 -10.95 10.82 -4.99
N THR A 12 -10.06 10.30 -4.15
CA THR A 12 -10.10 10.56 -2.69
C THR A 12 -8.77 11.03 -2.12
N LYS A 13 -7.66 10.83 -2.84
CA LYS A 13 -6.29 11.03 -2.34
C LYS A 13 -6.03 10.29 -1.02
N GLY A 14 -6.69 9.14 -0.82
CA GLY A 14 -6.61 8.38 0.42
C GLY A 14 -7.46 8.91 1.58
N GLY A 15 -7.99 10.12 1.49
CA GLY A 15 -8.75 10.76 2.57
C GLY A 15 -10.13 10.16 2.84
N PRO A 16 -10.84 10.64 3.88
CA PRO A 16 -10.37 11.61 4.88
C PRO A 16 -9.27 11.01 5.79
N ASP A 17 -8.43 11.85 6.37
CA ASP A 17 -7.37 11.41 7.26
C ASP A 17 -7.94 10.79 8.56
N MET A 18 -7.28 9.76 9.06
CA MET A 18 -7.66 9.07 10.28
C MET A 18 -7.05 9.78 11.50
N PRO A 19 -7.88 10.33 12.40
CA PRO A 19 -7.39 11.05 13.57
C PRO A 19 -6.67 10.09 14.54
N GLY A 20 -5.63 10.59 15.21
CA GLY A 20 -4.86 9.83 16.20
C GLY A 20 -3.86 8.83 15.64
N THR A 21 -3.59 8.86 14.32
CA THR A 21 -2.56 8.02 13.70
C THR A 21 -1.17 8.64 13.91
N LEU A 22 -0.19 7.81 14.28
CA LEU A 22 1.23 8.21 14.39
C LEU A 22 1.84 8.50 13.02
N ILE A 23 1.36 7.80 12.00
CA ILE A 23 1.77 7.95 10.60
C ILE A 23 0.50 8.35 9.84
N PRO A 24 0.49 9.51 9.13
CA PRO A 24 -0.69 9.98 8.42
C PRO A 24 -1.25 8.92 7.48
N ALA A 25 -2.43 8.41 7.80
CA ALA A 25 -3.16 7.42 7.01
C ALA A 25 -4.59 7.91 6.81
N GLY A 26 -5.15 7.67 5.63
CA GLY A 26 -6.54 8.02 5.35
C GLY A 26 -7.48 6.81 5.29
N GLN A 27 -8.77 7.06 5.47
CA GLN A 27 -9.80 6.02 5.55
C GLN A 27 -10.01 5.27 4.24
N THR A 28 -9.67 5.90 3.10
CA THR A 28 -9.79 5.26 1.78
C THR A 28 -8.44 4.84 1.23
N ASP A 29 -7.37 4.95 2.01
CA ASP A 29 -6.06 4.52 1.58
C ASP A 29 -6.03 3.00 1.35
N ILE A 30 -5.53 2.64 0.18
CA ILE A 30 -5.04 1.30 -0.09
C ILE A 30 -3.54 1.29 0.17
N LEU A 31 -2.97 0.10 0.32
CA LEU A 31 -1.57 -0.06 0.69
C LEU A 31 -0.60 0.74 -0.20
N ALA A 32 -0.87 0.79 -1.50
CA ALA A 32 -0.05 1.57 -2.42
C ALA A 32 -0.28 3.09 -2.34
N SER A 33 -1.51 3.56 -2.10
CA SER A 33 -1.76 5.00 -1.97
C SER A 33 -1.18 5.53 -0.66
N PHE A 34 -1.26 4.76 0.41
CA PHE A 34 -0.61 5.05 1.69
C PHE A 34 0.92 5.20 1.55
N MET A 35 1.58 4.23 0.89
CA MET A 35 3.02 4.31 0.62
C MET A 35 3.38 5.48 -0.30
N TYR A 36 2.57 5.75 -1.33
CA TYR A 36 2.77 6.88 -2.23
C TYR A 36 2.70 8.21 -1.48
N ARG A 37 1.68 8.41 -0.63
CA ARG A 37 1.51 9.63 0.14
C ARG A 37 2.66 9.86 1.13
N MET A 38 3.11 8.80 1.79
CA MET A 38 4.28 8.83 2.69
C MET A 38 5.59 9.18 1.99
N ALA A 39 5.74 8.75 0.73
CA ALA A 39 6.93 9.04 -0.07
C ALA A 39 6.89 10.43 -0.71
N PHE A 40 5.72 10.91 -1.16
CA PHE A 40 5.64 12.04 -2.09
C PHE A 40 4.77 13.22 -1.66
N ASP A 41 3.66 13.01 -0.95
CA ASP A 41 2.70 14.08 -0.61
C ASP A 41 2.99 14.74 0.75
N ASP A 42 3.57 14.01 1.70
CA ASP A 42 3.79 14.56 3.03
C ASP A 42 4.99 15.52 3.06
N SER A 43 4.83 16.67 3.72
CA SER A 43 5.77 17.80 3.74
C SER A 43 7.16 17.48 4.33
N GLY A 44 7.30 16.29 4.93
CA GLY A 44 8.56 15.70 5.38
C GLY A 44 8.86 14.37 4.71
N GLN A 45 8.75 14.29 3.37
CA GLN A 45 8.94 13.09 2.52
C GLN A 45 9.89 12.03 3.13
N GLN A 46 9.31 10.91 3.59
CA GLN A 46 10.02 9.87 4.33
C GLN A 46 10.43 8.72 3.41
N PHE A 47 11.19 9.02 2.36
CA PHE A 47 11.56 8.04 1.33
C PHE A 47 12.18 6.76 1.89
N GLY A 48 13.07 6.88 2.88
CA GLY A 48 13.71 5.72 3.52
C GLY A 48 12.72 4.84 4.28
N LEU A 49 11.82 5.44 5.06
CA LEU A 49 10.79 4.71 5.80
C LEU A 49 9.80 4.05 4.83
N ALA A 50 9.31 4.81 3.85
CA ALA A 50 8.37 4.32 2.84
C ALA A 50 8.97 3.15 2.04
N SER A 51 10.24 3.24 1.64
CA SER A 51 10.94 2.18 0.91
C SER A 51 11.10 0.91 1.76
N ALA A 52 11.49 1.05 3.03
CA ALA A 52 11.65 -0.08 3.94
C ALA A 52 10.31 -0.80 4.18
N ILE A 53 9.25 -0.05 4.46
CA ILE A 53 7.90 -0.60 4.66
C ILE A 53 7.41 -1.29 3.36
N THR A 54 7.64 -0.67 2.20
CA THR A 54 7.29 -1.25 0.89
C THR A 54 7.99 -2.58 0.63
N LEU A 55 9.28 -2.70 0.98
CA LEU A 55 10.04 -3.94 0.83
C LEU A 55 9.45 -5.07 1.68
N VAL A 56 9.12 -4.79 2.95
CA VAL A 56 8.53 -5.77 3.87
C VAL A 56 7.18 -6.27 3.33
N ILE A 57 6.34 -5.34 2.87
CA ILE A 57 5.05 -5.66 2.25
C ILE A 57 5.22 -6.49 0.97
N PHE A 58 6.20 -6.15 0.13
CA PHE A 58 6.48 -6.87 -1.10
C PHE A 58 6.80 -8.35 -0.83
N VAL A 59 7.56 -8.64 0.22
CA VAL A 59 7.86 -10.03 0.63
C VAL A 59 6.57 -10.77 1.02
N LEU A 60 5.70 -10.13 1.81
CA LEU A 60 4.42 -10.73 2.23
C LEU A 60 3.50 -11.00 1.03
N VAL A 61 3.31 -10.02 0.15
CA VAL A 61 2.45 -10.17 -1.04
C VAL A 61 3.02 -11.24 -1.98
N THR A 62 4.34 -11.25 -2.19
CA THR A 62 5.02 -12.27 -2.99
C THR A 62 4.82 -13.67 -2.42
N ALA A 63 4.91 -13.84 -1.09
CA ALA A 63 4.69 -15.12 -0.43
C ALA A 63 3.25 -15.64 -0.63
N ILE A 64 2.25 -14.75 -0.50
CA ILE A 64 0.83 -15.08 -0.74
C ILE A 64 0.62 -15.43 -2.21
N ALA A 65 1.14 -14.62 -3.14
CA ALA A 65 1.01 -14.85 -4.57
C ALA A 65 1.64 -16.18 -5.00
N TYR A 66 2.84 -16.48 -4.49
CA TYR A 66 3.52 -17.75 -4.73
C TYR A 66 2.71 -18.94 -4.20
N SER A 67 2.17 -18.83 -2.99
CA SER A 67 1.35 -19.88 -2.37
C SER A 67 0.09 -20.14 -3.18
N ASN A 68 -0.60 -19.08 -3.62
CA ASN A 68 -1.78 -19.19 -4.48
C ASN A 68 -1.44 -19.81 -5.84
N PHE A 69 -0.32 -19.43 -6.44
CA PHE A 69 0.14 -20.00 -7.71
C PHE A 69 0.48 -21.49 -7.58
N ARG A 70 1.11 -21.89 -6.48
CA ARG A 70 1.39 -23.30 -6.17
C ARG A 70 0.10 -24.09 -5.94
N ALA A 71 -0.86 -23.54 -5.20
CA ALA A 71 -2.16 -24.18 -4.96
C ALA A 71 -2.97 -24.34 -6.27
N LEU A 72 -2.90 -23.36 -7.17
CA LEU A 72 -3.54 -23.44 -8.48
C LEU A 72 -2.92 -24.55 -9.34
N ARG A 73 -1.58 -24.65 -9.36
CA ARG A 73 -0.86 -25.71 -10.08
C ARG A 73 -1.13 -27.12 -9.56
N GLN A 74 -1.55 -27.29 -8.31
CA GLN A 74 -1.89 -28.61 -7.75
C GLN A 74 -3.30 -29.07 -8.10
N LYS A 75 -4.16 -28.17 -8.60
CA LYS A 75 -5.55 -28.48 -8.98
C LYS A 75 -5.72 -28.73 -10.49
N VAL A 76 -4.63 -28.65 -11.26
CA VAL A 76 -4.55 -28.96 -12.70
C VAL A 76 -3.72 -30.23 -12.85
#